data_AF-A0A6B9YRX9-F1
#
_entry.id   AF-A0A6B9YRX9-F1
#
_cell.length_a   1.000
_cell.length_b   1.000
_cell.length_c   1.000
_cell.angle_alpha   90.00
_cell.angle_beta   90.00
_cell.angle_gamma   90.00
#
_symmetry.space_group_name_H-M   'P 1'
#
loop_
_entity.id
_entity.type
_entity.pdbx_description
1 polymer ?
#
loop_
_entity_poly.entity_id
_entity_poly.type
_entity_poly.pdbx_seq_one_letter_code
_entity_poly.pdbx_strand_id
1 'polypeptide(L)'
;MHRQTGRTLLSALLALSLTLPAFARRSHGSNDRASFGSDITIAEGETVGDVACAFCSVHIHGDVTGDVAVAFGSVTVDPGRTISGDTAILKGDLYLGEGSTVHGDLAMMAGSDHLADGATINGSRAIIPEPIGTLILLAPLLTLIGIIWLIVYLVRRNRYRFPAYPQGRGIHPPPPPPAR
;
A
#
# COMPACT_ATOMS: atom_id res chain seq x y z
N MET A 1 22.67 20.60 -24.76
CA MET A 1 22.63 19.26 -24.13
C MET A 1 21.49 19.18 -23.10
N HIS A 2 20.21 19.17 -23.51
CA HIS A 2 19.07 19.25 -22.55
C HIS A 2 18.01 18.14 -22.73
N ARG A 3 18.32 17.07 -23.49
CA ARG A 3 17.37 16.00 -23.87
C ARG A 3 17.45 14.71 -23.02
N GLN A 4 18.32 14.64 -22.02
CA GLN A 4 18.56 13.39 -21.27
C GLN A 4 17.64 13.16 -20.05
N THR A 5 17.11 14.22 -19.44
CA THR A 5 16.33 14.11 -18.20
C THR A 5 14.93 13.52 -18.37
N GLY A 6 14.32 13.64 -19.56
CA GLY A 6 13.01 13.03 -19.84
C GLY A 6 13.07 11.51 -20.01
N ARG A 7 14.19 10.99 -20.54
CA ARG A 7 14.38 9.54 -20.77
C ARG A 7 14.64 8.79 -19.46
N THR A 8 15.33 9.39 -18.50
CA THR A 8 15.60 8.77 -17.19
C THR A 8 14.35 8.70 -16.31
N LEU A 9 13.47 9.70 -16.37
CA LEU A 9 12.19 9.70 -15.67
C LEU A 9 11.21 8.64 -16.22
N LEU A 10 11.12 8.49 -17.55
CA LEU A 10 10.33 7.42 -18.18
C LEU A 10 10.87 6.03 -17.85
N SER A 11 12.19 5.85 -17.80
CA SER A 11 12.82 4.57 -17.46
C SER A 11 12.55 4.17 -16.00
N ALA A 12 12.58 5.14 -15.07
CA ALA A 12 12.29 4.89 -13.66
C ALA A 12 10.79 4.58 -13.43
N LEU A 13 9.88 5.24 -14.16
CA LEU A 13 8.45 4.94 -14.11
C LEU A 13 8.13 3.55 -14.68
N LEU A 14 8.81 3.16 -15.77
CA LEU A 14 8.64 1.86 -16.41
C LEU A 14 9.21 0.72 -15.53
N ALA A 15 10.34 0.94 -14.87
CA ALA A 15 10.93 -0.01 -13.91
C ALA A 15 10.04 -0.20 -12.66
N LEU A 16 9.39 0.87 -12.19
CA LEU A 16 8.44 0.81 -11.07
C LEU A 16 7.10 0.15 -11.46
N SER A 17 6.69 0.25 -12.72
CA SER A 17 5.51 -0.49 -13.23
C SER A 17 5.76 -1.99 -13.39
N LEU A 18 7.02 -2.41 -13.53
CA LEU A 18 7.39 -3.83 -13.76
C LEU A 18 7.41 -4.67 -12.48
N THR A 19 7.35 -4.05 -11.29
CA THR A 19 7.28 -4.76 -10.00
C THR A 19 5.85 -5.02 -9.52
N LEU A 20 4.83 -4.62 -10.29
CA LEU A 20 3.41 -4.78 -9.97
C LEU A 20 2.79 -5.79 -10.96
N PRO A 21 3.01 -7.11 -10.77
CA PRO A 21 1.89 -7.94 -10.33
C PRO A 21 2.35 -9.27 -9.65
N ALA A 22 2.59 -9.28 -8.34
CA ALA A 22 2.77 -10.54 -7.60
C ALA A 22 1.51 -10.98 -6.81
N PHE A 23 0.55 -10.07 -6.58
CA PHE A 23 -0.65 -10.32 -5.77
C PHE A 23 -1.90 -10.61 -6.62
N ALA A 24 -1.73 -11.25 -7.77
CA ALA A 24 -2.84 -11.76 -8.57
C ALA A 24 -2.66 -13.26 -8.81
N ARG A 25 -2.39 -14.03 -7.76
CA ARG A 25 -2.79 -15.44 -7.78
C ARG A 25 -4.31 -15.44 -7.77
N ARG A 26 -4.86 -15.66 -8.96
CA ARG A 26 -6.29 -15.87 -9.16
C ARG A 26 -6.62 -17.23 -8.58
N SER A 27 -6.99 -17.26 -7.31
CA SER A 27 -7.67 -18.41 -6.75
C SER A 27 -9.11 -18.39 -7.21
N HIS A 28 -9.56 -19.54 -7.67
CA HIS A 28 -10.94 -19.77 -8.10
C HIS A 28 -11.35 -21.10 -7.45
N GLY A 29 -11.39 -21.10 -6.12
CA GLY A 29 -12.05 -22.11 -5.32
C GLY A 29 -13.55 -21.83 -5.28
N SER A 30 -14.37 -22.88 -5.27
CA SER A 30 -15.85 -22.77 -5.18
C SER A 30 -16.36 -22.20 -3.84
N ASN A 31 -15.45 -21.81 -2.93
CA ASN A 31 -15.70 -21.48 -1.53
C ASN A 31 -14.79 -20.34 -1.02
N ASP A 32 -14.26 -19.50 -1.92
CA ASP A 32 -13.45 -18.34 -1.55
C ASP A 32 -14.32 -17.20 -1.00
N ARG A 33 -13.80 -16.47 0.00
CA ARG A 33 -14.46 -15.35 0.67
C ARG A 33 -13.63 -14.09 0.50
N ALA A 34 -14.15 -13.12 -0.24
CA ALA A 34 -13.54 -11.81 -0.38
C ALA A 34 -14.46 -10.71 0.16
N SER A 35 -13.95 -9.81 0.98
CA SER A 35 -14.70 -8.67 1.51
C SER A 35 -13.87 -7.39 1.52
N PHE A 36 -14.55 -6.25 1.46
CA PHE A 36 -13.94 -4.93 1.53
C PHE A 36 -14.76 -4.05 2.47
N GLY A 37 -14.17 -3.64 3.59
CA GLY A 37 -14.83 -2.80 4.59
C GLY A 37 -15.93 -3.51 5.41
N SER A 38 -16.12 -4.81 5.23
CA SER A 38 -17.10 -5.60 5.99
C SER A 38 -16.41 -6.83 6.58
N ASP A 39 -16.68 -7.10 7.85
CA ASP A 39 -16.04 -8.18 8.59
C ASP A 39 -16.44 -9.56 8.04
N ILE A 40 -15.49 -10.50 8.10
CA ILE A 40 -15.70 -11.89 7.69
C ILE A 40 -15.71 -12.75 8.96
N THR A 41 -16.78 -13.51 9.15
CA THR A 41 -16.87 -14.53 10.19
C THR A 41 -17.08 -15.87 9.52
N ILE A 42 -16.17 -16.82 9.77
CA ILE A 42 -16.31 -18.21 9.34
C ILE A 42 -16.87 -18.98 10.53
N ALA A 43 -18.05 -19.56 10.35
CA ALA A 43 -18.75 -20.23 11.43
C ALA A 43 -18.09 -21.58 11.79
N GLU A 44 -18.38 -22.10 12.99
CA GLU A 44 -17.93 -23.43 13.39
C GLU A 44 -18.51 -24.50 12.45
N GLY A 45 -17.66 -25.44 12.02
CA GLY A 45 -18.02 -26.48 11.05
C GLY A 45 -18.12 -25.98 9.59
N GLU A 46 -17.90 -24.68 9.34
CA GLU A 46 -17.72 -24.15 7.99
C GLU A 46 -16.25 -24.32 7.56
N THR A 47 -16.05 -24.76 6.32
CA THR A 47 -14.73 -24.82 5.71
C THR A 47 -14.70 -23.92 4.49
N VAL A 48 -13.86 -22.89 4.53
CA VAL A 48 -13.70 -21.94 3.42
C VAL A 48 -12.39 -22.18 2.67
N GLY A 49 -12.36 -21.72 1.42
CA GLY A 49 -11.17 -21.72 0.57
C GLY A 49 -10.26 -20.59 0.98
N ASP A 50 -10.02 -19.67 0.05
CA ASP A 50 -9.22 -18.48 0.33
C ASP A 50 -10.06 -17.39 1.01
N VAL A 51 -9.43 -16.64 1.91
CA VAL A 51 -10.05 -15.52 2.62
C VAL A 51 -9.25 -14.26 2.33
N ALA A 52 -9.84 -13.31 1.61
CA ALA A 52 -9.22 -12.03 1.30
C ALA A 52 -10.06 -10.88 1.88
N CYS A 53 -9.48 -10.09 2.76
CA CYS A 53 -10.17 -8.90 3.25
C CYS A 53 -9.30 -7.66 3.27
N ALA A 54 -9.90 -6.51 2.97
CA ALA A 54 -9.28 -5.21 3.19
C ALA A 54 -10.19 -4.33 4.04
N PHE A 55 -9.60 -3.60 5.00
CA PHE A 55 -10.31 -2.72 5.93
C PHE A 55 -11.37 -3.44 6.77
N CYS A 56 -11.09 -4.66 7.21
CA CYS A 56 -12.02 -5.43 8.03
C CYS A 56 -11.32 -6.33 9.04
N SER A 57 -12.10 -6.94 9.92
CA SER A 57 -11.64 -7.98 10.84
C SER A 57 -12.14 -9.35 10.40
N VAL A 58 -11.28 -10.36 10.50
CA VAL A 58 -11.58 -11.75 10.13
C VAL A 58 -11.60 -12.61 11.39
N HIS A 59 -12.71 -13.29 11.64
CA HIS A 59 -12.91 -14.21 12.76
C HIS A 59 -13.08 -15.63 12.21
N ILE A 60 -12.19 -16.54 12.59
CA ILE A 60 -12.13 -17.91 12.11
C ILE A 60 -12.53 -18.86 13.23
N HIS A 61 -13.81 -19.26 13.26
CA HIS A 61 -14.33 -20.30 14.16
C HIS A 61 -14.37 -21.70 13.51
N GLY A 62 -14.25 -21.76 12.19
CA GLY A 62 -14.17 -23.00 11.39
C GLY A 62 -12.75 -23.31 10.91
N ASP A 63 -12.64 -23.92 9.73
CA ASP A 63 -11.34 -24.27 9.13
C ASP A 63 -11.13 -23.56 7.79
N VAL A 64 -9.88 -23.21 7.49
CA VAL A 64 -9.49 -22.56 6.24
C VAL A 64 -8.58 -23.49 5.46
N THR A 65 -9.03 -23.88 4.28
CA THR A 65 -8.28 -24.77 3.38
C THR A 65 -7.31 -24.02 2.47
N GLY A 66 -7.55 -22.72 2.29
CA GLY A 66 -6.77 -21.85 1.43
C GLY A 66 -5.91 -20.84 2.17
N ASP A 67 -5.58 -19.76 1.47
CA ASP A 67 -4.76 -18.65 1.95
C ASP A 67 -5.62 -17.59 2.66
N VAL A 68 -5.07 -16.98 3.72
CA VAL A 68 -5.71 -15.87 4.44
C VAL A 68 -4.91 -14.59 4.19
N ALA A 69 -5.50 -13.65 3.47
CA ALA A 69 -4.91 -12.34 3.19
C ALA A 69 -5.75 -11.22 3.79
N VAL A 70 -5.22 -10.50 4.78
CA VAL A 70 -5.92 -9.39 5.43
C VAL A 70 -5.08 -8.13 5.38
N ALA A 71 -5.65 -7.05 4.87
CA ALA A 71 -5.03 -5.73 4.82
C ALA A 71 -5.82 -4.74 5.69
N PHE A 72 -5.12 -3.98 6.52
CA PHE A 72 -5.68 -2.94 7.39
C PHE A 72 -6.77 -3.51 8.32
N GLY A 73 -6.41 -4.47 9.16
CA GLY A 73 -7.40 -5.27 9.89
C GLY A 73 -6.82 -6.12 11.01
N SER A 74 -7.64 -7.00 11.56
CA SER A 74 -7.19 -8.02 12.53
C SER A 74 -7.69 -9.40 12.13
N VAL A 75 -6.93 -10.43 12.48
CA VAL A 75 -7.28 -11.82 12.24
C VAL A 75 -7.30 -12.55 13.58
N THR A 76 -8.43 -13.16 13.91
CA THR A 76 -8.59 -13.95 15.13
C THR A 76 -8.96 -15.37 14.75
N VAL A 77 -8.17 -16.33 15.21
CA VAL A 77 -8.34 -17.75 14.99
C VAL A 77 -8.69 -18.42 16.31
N ASP A 78 -9.81 -19.13 16.35
CA ASP A 78 -10.25 -19.83 17.54
C ASP A 78 -9.32 -21.00 17.91
N PRO A 79 -9.37 -21.46 19.17
CA PRO A 79 -8.60 -22.61 19.62
C PRO A 79 -8.86 -23.88 18.80
N GLY A 80 -7.81 -24.63 18.50
CA GLY A 80 -7.86 -25.90 17.79
C GLY A 80 -8.22 -25.81 16.30
N ARG A 81 -8.25 -24.61 15.72
CA ARG A 81 -8.55 -24.42 14.29
C ARG A 81 -7.29 -24.45 13.43
N THR A 82 -7.48 -24.83 12.16
CA THR A 82 -6.38 -25.00 11.22
C THR A 82 -6.53 -24.13 9.98
N ILE A 83 -5.40 -23.56 9.55
CA ILE A 83 -5.24 -22.84 8.28
C ILE A 83 -4.26 -23.66 7.45
N SER A 84 -4.74 -24.23 6.34
CA SER A 84 -3.93 -25.10 5.50
C SER A 84 -2.96 -24.32 4.60
N GLY A 85 -3.34 -23.12 4.18
CA GLY A 85 -2.53 -22.26 3.31
C GLY A 85 -1.67 -21.22 4.04
N ASP A 86 -1.26 -20.21 3.29
CA ASP A 86 -0.41 -19.11 3.77
C ASP A 86 -1.26 -18.02 4.45
N THR A 87 -0.69 -17.37 5.47
CA THR A 87 -1.33 -16.23 6.14
C THR A 87 -0.53 -14.96 5.88
N ALA A 88 -1.14 -13.99 5.20
CA ALA A 88 -0.56 -12.70 4.88
C ALA A 88 -1.36 -11.57 5.55
N ILE A 89 -0.71 -10.82 6.45
CA ILE A 89 -1.34 -9.70 7.15
C ILE A 89 -0.54 -8.42 6.89
N LEU A 90 -1.22 -7.44 6.30
CA LEU A 90 -0.67 -6.14 6.01
C LEU A 90 -1.33 -5.11 6.91
N LYS A 91 -0.54 -4.49 7.79
CA LYS A 91 -0.99 -3.50 8.76
C LYS A 91 -2.13 -3.99 9.65
N GLY A 92 -1.80 -4.83 10.63
CA GLY A 92 -2.80 -5.50 11.43
C GLY A 92 -2.23 -6.47 12.48
N ASP A 93 -3.14 -7.04 13.27
CA ASP A 93 -2.79 -7.98 14.34
C ASP A 93 -3.31 -9.39 14.04
N LEU A 94 -2.54 -10.41 14.44
CA LEU A 94 -2.91 -11.81 14.37
C LEU A 94 -3.06 -12.39 15.78
N TYR A 95 -4.18 -13.03 16.06
CA TYR A 95 -4.44 -13.75 17.29
C TYR A 95 -4.70 -15.22 16.96
N LEU A 96 -3.77 -16.09 17.35
CA LEU A 96 -3.89 -17.53 17.23
C LEU A 96 -4.27 -18.13 18.58
N GLY A 97 -5.46 -18.73 18.66
CA GLY A 97 -5.93 -19.45 19.85
C GLY A 97 -5.12 -20.70 20.16
N GLU A 98 -5.36 -21.29 21.33
CA GLU A 98 -4.60 -22.45 21.81
C GLU A 98 -4.70 -23.64 20.84
N GLY A 99 -3.58 -24.29 20.56
CA GLY A 99 -3.53 -25.44 19.63
C GLY A 99 -3.88 -25.13 18.17
N SER A 100 -4.04 -23.85 17.80
CA SER A 100 -4.27 -23.48 16.40
C SER A 100 -3.01 -23.70 15.55
N THR A 101 -3.20 -24.09 14.28
CA THR A 101 -2.06 -24.44 13.42
C THR A 101 -2.17 -23.78 12.05
N VAL A 102 -1.11 -23.10 11.63
CA VAL A 102 -0.92 -22.60 10.26
C VAL A 102 0.07 -23.52 9.55
N HIS A 103 -0.38 -24.21 8.51
CA HIS A 103 0.47 -25.12 7.75
C HIS A 103 1.40 -24.39 6.77
N GLY A 104 0.97 -23.27 6.21
CA GLY A 104 1.76 -22.47 5.29
C GLY A 104 2.71 -21.48 5.98
N ASP A 105 3.12 -20.48 5.19
CA ASP A 105 3.97 -19.38 5.62
C ASP A 105 3.15 -18.28 6.30
N LEU A 106 3.73 -17.65 7.34
CA LEU A 106 3.19 -16.44 7.95
C LEU A 106 4.00 -15.23 7.49
N ALA A 107 3.37 -14.36 6.69
CA ALA A 107 3.93 -13.08 6.28
C ALA A 107 3.15 -11.94 6.93
N MET A 108 3.78 -11.21 7.86
CA MET A 108 3.19 -10.04 8.50
C MET A 108 4.05 -8.81 8.24
N MET A 109 3.41 -7.74 7.78
CA MET A 109 4.06 -6.45 7.58
C MET A 109 3.32 -5.39 8.39
N ALA A 110 4.08 -4.64 9.21
CA ALA A 110 3.54 -3.55 10.02
C ALA A 110 2.46 -4.06 11.00
N GLY A 111 2.78 -5.07 11.80
CA GLY A 111 1.80 -5.71 12.68
C GLY A 111 2.44 -6.45 13.85
N SER A 112 1.58 -6.99 14.72
CA SER A 112 1.98 -7.93 15.77
C SER A 112 1.20 -9.24 15.73
N ASP A 113 1.87 -10.34 16.07
CA ASP A 113 1.25 -11.64 16.22
C ASP A 113 1.25 -12.08 17.69
N HIS A 114 0.14 -12.69 18.09
CA HIS A 114 -0.10 -13.23 19.41
C HIS A 114 -0.48 -14.69 19.25
N LEU A 115 0.48 -15.57 19.55
CA LEU A 115 0.29 -17.02 19.53
C LEU A 115 0.03 -17.48 20.97
N ALA A 116 -1.12 -18.10 21.21
CA ALA A 116 -1.41 -18.77 22.47
C ALA A 116 -0.65 -20.09 22.61
N ASP A 117 -0.73 -20.70 23.79
CA ASP A 117 -0.01 -21.94 24.08
C ASP A 117 -0.42 -23.07 23.12
N GLY A 118 0.58 -23.75 22.56
CA GLY A 118 0.37 -24.82 21.58
C GLY A 118 0.03 -24.34 20.16
N ALA A 119 -0.05 -23.04 19.90
CA ALA A 119 -0.19 -22.53 18.54
C ALA A 119 1.10 -22.75 17.73
N THR A 120 0.99 -23.26 16.51
CA THR A 120 2.15 -23.60 15.68
C THR A 120 2.03 -23.05 14.26
N ILE A 121 3.17 -22.64 13.70
CA ILE A 121 3.32 -22.22 12.31
C ILE A 121 4.37 -23.15 11.71
N ASN A 122 3.96 -23.99 10.75
CA ASN A 122 4.85 -25.00 10.16
C ASN A 122 5.78 -24.41 9.10
N GLY A 123 5.34 -23.36 8.40
CA GLY A 123 6.11 -22.67 7.39
C GLY A 123 7.06 -21.60 7.93
N SER A 124 7.47 -20.71 7.02
CA SER A 124 8.35 -19.59 7.28
C SER A 124 7.59 -18.45 7.97
N ARG A 125 8.17 -17.86 9.03
CA ARG A 125 7.61 -16.70 9.72
C ARG A 125 8.42 -15.45 9.39
N ALA A 126 7.84 -14.58 8.56
CA ALA A 126 8.41 -13.29 8.18
C ALA A 126 7.57 -12.16 8.78
N ILE A 127 8.09 -11.50 9.82
CA ILE A 127 7.41 -10.37 10.47
C ILE A 127 8.26 -9.12 10.37
N ILE A 128 7.70 -8.07 9.77
CA ILE A 128 8.34 -6.77 9.64
C ILE A 128 7.66 -5.80 10.61
N PRO A 129 8.39 -5.26 11.62
CA PRO A 129 7.82 -4.42 12.68
C PRO A 129 7.44 -3.00 12.20
N GLU A 130 6.64 -2.31 13.01
CA GLU A 130 5.87 -1.12 12.60
C GLU A 130 6.62 0.17 12.21
N PRO A 131 7.85 0.55 12.63
CA PRO A 131 8.44 1.70 11.95
C PRO A 131 8.89 1.33 10.53
N ILE A 132 9.51 0.15 10.35
CA ILE A 132 10.10 -0.25 9.07
C ILE A 132 9.04 -0.70 8.08
N GLY A 133 8.09 -1.54 8.51
CA GLY A 133 7.01 -2.06 7.66
C GLY A 133 6.13 -0.94 7.11
N THR A 134 5.73 0.01 7.96
CA THR A 134 4.92 1.16 7.54
C THR A 134 5.68 2.07 6.59
N LEU A 135 6.99 2.29 6.80
CA LEU A 135 7.82 3.05 5.86
C LEU A 135 7.94 2.36 4.51
N ILE A 136 8.10 1.03 4.45
CA ILE A 136 8.15 0.27 3.20
C ILE A 136 6.82 0.39 2.44
N LEU A 137 5.70 0.28 3.17
CA LEU A 137 4.36 0.42 2.59
C LEU A 137 4.12 1.83 2.02
N LEU A 138 4.58 2.87 2.72
CA LEU A 138 4.41 4.27 2.31
C LEU A 138 5.48 4.76 1.33
N ALA A 139 6.63 4.08 1.23
CA ALA A 139 7.72 4.44 0.34
C ALA A 139 7.31 4.72 -1.12
N PRO A 140 6.48 3.90 -1.80
CA PRO A 140 6.03 4.20 -3.15
C PRO A 140 5.20 5.50 -3.19
N LEU A 141 4.32 5.72 -2.22
CA LEU A 141 3.50 6.93 -2.14
C LEU A 141 4.34 8.17 -1.86
N LEU A 142 5.28 8.11 -0.92
CA LEU A 142 6.20 9.20 -0.59
C LEU A 142 7.08 9.57 -1.78
N THR A 143 7.53 8.57 -2.55
CA THR A 143 8.30 8.79 -3.77
C THR A 143 7.48 9.56 -4.80
N LEU A 144 6.21 9.18 -5.02
CA LEU A 144 5.32 9.91 -5.92
C LEU A 144 5.05 11.34 -5.45
N ILE A 145 4.76 11.54 -4.16
CA ILE A 145 4.55 12.88 -3.57
C ILE A 145 5.80 13.74 -3.76
N GLY A 146 7.00 13.18 -3.51
CA GLY A 146 8.27 13.86 -3.70
C GLY A 146 8.50 14.27 -5.16
N ILE A 147 8.17 13.41 -6.12
CA ILE A 147 8.25 13.71 -7.55
C ILE A 147 7.27 14.84 -7.92
N ILE A 148 6.01 14.75 -7.50
CA ILE A 148 5.00 15.79 -7.77
C ILE A 148 5.43 17.13 -7.17
N TRP A 149 5.89 17.12 -5.92
CA TRP A 149 6.39 18.30 -5.24
C TRP A 149 7.59 18.90 -5.97
N LEU A 150 8.54 18.07 -6.41
CA LEU A 150 9.71 18.50 -7.18
C LEU A 150 9.30 19.14 -8.51
N ILE A 151 8.33 18.55 -9.23
CA ILE A 151 7.81 19.12 -10.48
C ILE A 151 7.17 20.47 -10.22
N VAL A 152 6.29 20.58 -9.23
CA VAL A 152 5.63 21.86 -8.85
C VAL A 152 6.66 22.89 -8.44
N TYR A 153 7.65 22.51 -7.64
CA TYR A 153 8.74 23.37 -7.21
C TYR A 153 9.54 23.89 -8.41
N LEU A 154 9.90 23.02 -9.36
CA LEU A 154 10.63 23.40 -10.57
C LEU A 154 9.81 24.33 -11.46
N VAL A 155 8.52 24.08 -11.64
CA VAL A 155 7.62 24.94 -12.42
C VAL A 155 7.49 26.31 -11.74
N ARG A 156 7.23 26.35 -10.43
CA ARG A 156 7.16 27.59 -9.65
C ARG A 156 8.47 28.36 -9.76
N ARG A 157 9.61 27.73 -9.46
CA ARG A 157 10.95 28.32 -9.57
C ARG A 157 11.25 28.86 -10.97
N ASN A 158 10.79 28.18 -12.03
CA ASN A 158 10.97 28.64 -13.39
C ASN A 158 10.03 29.81 -13.75
N ARG A 159 8.79 29.83 -13.22
CA ARG A 159 7.84 30.94 -13.43
C ARG A 159 8.20 32.20 -12.65
N TYR A 160 8.96 32.10 -11.55
CA TYR A 160 9.42 33.28 -10.79
C TYR A 160 10.58 34.04 -11.46
N ARG A 161 11.04 33.64 -12.66
CA ARG A 161 12.08 34.39 -13.39
C ARG A 161 11.56 35.48 -14.34
N PHE A 162 10.25 35.59 -14.59
CA PHE A 162 9.70 36.70 -15.40
C PHE A 162 8.29 37.06 -14.95
N PRO A 163 8.09 38.28 -14.43
CA PRO A 163 7.70 39.36 -15.33
C PRO A 163 8.90 40.24 -15.65
N ALA A 164 9.28 40.29 -16.92
CA ALA A 164 9.91 41.49 -17.43
C ALA A 164 8.87 42.60 -17.27
N TYR A 165 9.02 43.47 -16.27
CA TYR A 165 8.40 44.78 -16.34
C TYR A 165 8.82 45.38 -17.68
N PRO A 166 7.90 45.73 -18.59
CA PRO A 166 8.28 46.53 -19.74
C PRO A 166 8.79 47.86 -19.18
N GLN A 167 10.11 48.01 -19.31
CA GLN A 167 10.83 49.24 -19.08
C GLN A 167 10.09 50.41 -19.73
N GLY A 168 9.89 51.44 -18.91
CA GLY A 168 9.63 52.83 -19.24
C GLY A 168 9.18 53.17 -20.66
N ARG A 169 7.91 53.48 -20.82
CA ARG A 169 7.50 54.58 -21.70
C ARG A 169 7.33 55.80 -20.81
N GLY A 170 8.39 56.59 -20.69
CA GLY A 170 8.33 57.91 -20.06
C GLY A 170 7.19 58.71 -20.69
N ILE A 171 6.33 59.26 -19.84
CA ILE A 171 5.33 60.24 -20.26
C ILE A 171 6.14 61.50 -20.58
N HIS A 172 6.54 61.67 -21.85
CA HIS A 172 7.06 62.96 -22.29
C HIS A 172 5.88 63.94 -22.31
N PRO A 173 6.00 65.13 -21.70
CA PRO A 173 4.98 66.16 -21.86
C PRO A 173 4.88 66.56 -23.35
N PRO A 174 3.68 66.89 -23.83
CA PRO A 174 3.48 67.27 -25.22
C PRO A 174 4.32 68.52 -25.58
N PRO A 175 4.80 68.65 -26.83
CA PRO A 175 5.55 69.83 -27.26
C PRO A 175 4.67 71.10 -27.16
N PRO A 176 5.27 72.26 -26.82
CA PRO A 176 4.52 73.51 -26.74
C PRO A 176 3.95 73.91 -28.12
N PRO A 177 2.79 74.59 -28.15
CA PRO A 177 2.17 75.03 -29.40
C PRO A 177 3.05 76.05 -30.13
N PRO A 178 2.99 76.10 -31.48
CA PRO A 178 3.78 77.04 -32.26
C PRO A 178 3.39 78.48 -31.91
N ALA A 179 4.40 79.31 -31.63
CA ALA A 179 4.22 80.73 -31.38
C ALA A 179 3.61 81.39 -32.64
N ARG A 180 2.48 82.09 -32.46
CA ARG A 180 1.92 83.03 -33.43
C ARG A 180 2.22 84.44 -32.98
#